data_AF-M2SUU1-F1
#
_entry.id   AF-M2SUU1-F1
#
_cell.length_a   1.000
_cell.length_b   1.000
_cell.length_c   1.000
_cell.angle_alpha   90.00
_cell.angle_beta   90.00
_cell.angle_gamma   90.00
#
_symmetry.space_group_name_H-M   'P 1'
#
loop_
_entity.id
_entity.type
_entity.pdbx_description
1 polymer ?
#
loop_
_entity_poly.entity_id
_entity_poly.type
_entity_poly.pdbx_seq_one_letter_code
_entity_poly.pdbx_strand_id
1 'polypeptide(L)'
;MPAMLDDPTTPPIQRTTPIPSFTPTPVTLRDGTTRATILPFTSPSQVPPSLISFLCTQLALEIAAGDTYPMLDPLPLEAFGPYWFSTFAAIMVLGEGLSVEGLGEEKWEEKCLGSFYVKPNYPGRSSHVCNGGFLVNGKKRNLGVGKALGKAYLEWAPRLVSFYRG
;
A
#
# COMPACT_ATOMS: atom_id res chain seq x y z
N MET A 1 15.36 14.03 14.99
CA MET A 1 14.87 14.30 13.63
C MET A 1 13.37 14.04 13.64
N PRO A 2 12.52 14.96 13.15
CA PRO A 2 11.08 14.74 13.08
C PRO A 2 10.77 13.55 12.16
N ALA A 3 9.68 12.84 12.44
CA ALA A 3 9.17 11.79 11.56
C ALA A 3 8.64 12.44 10.28
N MET A 4 8.85 11.81 9.12
CA MET A 4 8.47 12.37 7.81
C MET A 4 6.95 12.35 7.54
N LEU A 5 6.12 12.11 8.56
CA LEU A 5 4.69 11.89 8.37
C LEU A 5 3.90 13.17 8.04
N ASP A 6 4.54 14.33 8.12
CA ASP A 6 3.81 15.60 8.11
C ASP A 6 3.53 16.15 6.70
N ASP A 7 4.21 15.70 5.65
CA ASP A 7 3.98 16.23 4.31
C ASP A 7 4.06 15.17 3.19
N PRO A 8 2.92 14.75 2.60
CA PRO A 8 2.86 13.81 1.49
C PRO A 8 3.41 14.35 0.16
N THR A 9 3.73 15.64 0.08
CA THR A 9 4.42 16.25 -1.06
C THR A 9 5.95 16.14 -0.98
N THR A 10 6.47 15.66 0.16
CA THR A 10 7.92 15.49 0.34
C THR A 10 8.47 14.47 -0.67
N PRO A 11 9.60 14.76 -1.35
CA PRO A 11 10.20 13.82 -2.28
C PRO A 11 10.51 12.47 -1.61
N PRO A 12 10.24 11.36 -2.30
CA PRO A 12 10.55 10.04 -1.76
C PRO A 12 12.06 9.87 -1.58
N ILE A 13 12.46 9.21 -0.48
CA ILE A 13 13.86 8.87 -0.23
C ILE A 13 14.32 7.89 -1.31
N GLN A 14 15.30 8.31 -2.12
CA GLN A 14 15.88 7.45 -3.13
C GLN A 14 16.65 6.30 -2.48
N ARG A 15 16.29 5.08 -2.90
CA ARG A 15 17.00 3.87 -2.52
C ARG A 15 18.18 3.65 -3.45
N THR A 16 19.30 3.23 -2.88
CA THR A 16 20.49 2.80 -3.65
C THR A 16 20.52 1.29 -3.86
N THR A 17 19.63 0.53 -3.20
CA THR A 17 19.62 -0.94 -3.23
C THR A 17 18.45 -1.50 -4.02
N PRO A 18 18.63 -2.63 -4.74
CA PRO A 18 17.53 -3.32 -5.41
C PRO A 18 16.43 -3.76 -4.45
N ILE A 19 15.17 -3.66 -4.89
CA ILE A 19 14.02 -4.18 -4.14
C ILE A 19 14.01 -5.70 -4.31
N PRO A 20 13.90 -6.49 -3.22
CA PRO A 20 13.78 -7.94 -3.33
C PRO A 20 12.50 -8.31 -4.10
N SER A 21 12.54 -9.42 -4.82
CA SER A 21 11.34 -9.92 -5.50
C SER A 21 10.31 -10.42 -4.48
N PHE A 22 9.06 -10.02 -4.67
CA PHE A 22 7.90 -10.51 -3.94
C PHE A 22 6.94 -11.18 -4.92
N THR A 23 6.35 -12.28 -4.48
CA THR A 23 5.36 -13.01 -5.29
C THR A 23 3.95 -12.66 -4.84
N PRO A 24 2.98 -12.57 -5.78
CA PRO A 24 1.57 -12.55 -5.45
C PRO A 24 1.22 -13.60 -4.40
N THR A 25 0.53 -13.19 -3.34
CA THR A 25 0.20 -14.08 -2.21
C THR A 25 -1.30 -14.35 -2.16
N PRO A 26 -1.75 -15.58 -2.45
CA PRO A 26 -3.15 -15.97 -2.31
C PRO A 26 -3.59 -15.89 -0.84
N VAL A 27 -4.80 -15.42 -0.62
CA VAL A 27 -5.41 -15.26 0.70
C VAL A 27 -6.86 -15.71 0.64
N THR A 28 -7.31 -16.40 1.68
CA THR A 28 -8.73 -16.69 1.90
C THR A 28 -9.25 -15.75 2.98
N LEU A 29 -10.36 -15.08 2.70
CA LEU A 29 -10.95 -14.13 3.64
C LEU A 29 -11.61 -14.84 4.82
N ARG A 30 -12.10 -14.05 5.79
CA ARG A 30 -12.65 -14.54 7.05
C ARG A 30 -13.84 -15.49 6.90
N ASP A 31 -14.60 -15.37 5.81
CA ASP A 31 -15.72 -16.26 5.49
C ASP A 31 -15.28 -17.68 5.10
N GLY A 32 -13.98 -17.91 4.87
CA GLY A 32 -13.41 -19.20 4.52
C GLY A 32 -13.60 -19.61 3.06
N THR A 33 -14.30 -18.80 2.26
CA THR A 33 -14.66 -19.14 0.87
C THR A 33 -14.19 -18.10 -0.13
N THR A 34 -14.20 -16.81 0.23
CA THR A 34 -13.80 -15.75 -0.67
C THR A 34 -12.29 -15.75 -0.85
N ARG A 35 -11.86 -15.83 -2.11
CA ARG A 35 -10.45 -15.86 -2.50
C ARG A 35 -9.98 -14.48 -2.98
N ALA A 36 -8.81 -14.08 -2.52
CA ALA A 36 -8.15 -12.84 -2.88
C ALA A 36 -6.65 -13.07 -3.08
N THR A 37 -5.97 -12.10 -3.66
CA THR A 37 -4.52 -12.12 -3.87
C THR A 37 -3.93 -10.78 -3.43
N ILE A 38 -2.87 -10.82 -2.63
CA ILE A 38 -2.06 -9.63 -2.29
C ILE A 38 -0.97 -9.48 -3.33
N LEU A 39 -1.01 -8.38 -4.07
CA LEU A 39 -0.11 -8.06 -5.17
C LEU A 39 0.96 -7.04 -4.74
N PRO A 40 2.26 -7.31 -4.95
CA PRO A 40 3.34 -6.40 -4.59
C PRO A 40 3.68 -5.41 -5.71
N PHE A 41 3.64 -4.12 -5.43
CA PHE A 41 4.01 -3.04 -6.34
C PHE A 41 5.27 -2.32 -5.84
N THR A 42 6.17 -2.04 -6.76
CA THR A 42 7.48 -1.42 -6.51
C THR A 42 7.63 -0.06 -7.17
N SER A 43 6.68 0.33 -8.02
CA SER A 43 6.63 1.61 -8.70
C SER A 43 5.17 2.03 -8.97
N PRO A 44 4.84 3.33 -8.92
CA PRO A 44 3.53 3.82 -9.36
C PRO A 44 3.20 3.45 -10.81
N SER A 45 4.21 3.29 -11.68
CA SER A 45 4.03 2.93 -13.09
C SER A 45 3.48 1.52 -13.32
N GLN A 46 3.53 0.65 -12.31
CA GLN A 46 2.99 -0.71 -12.35
C GLN A 46 1.49 -0.76 -12.03
N VAL A 47 0.91 0.35 -11.58
CA VAL A 47 -0.47 0.40 -11.07
C VAL A 47 -1.37 0.98 -12.16
N PRO A 48 -2.51 0.34 -12.49
CA PRO A 48 -3.49 0.92 -13.38
C PRO A 48 -3.95 2.31 -12.89
N PRO A 49 -4.05 3.33 -13.76
CA PRO A 49 -4.44 4.69 -13.35
C PRO A 49 -5.79 4.76 -12.63
N SER A 50 -6.75 3.92 -13.03
CA SER A 50 -8.05 3.82 -12.35
C SER A 50 -7.95 3.26 -10.93
N LEU A 51 -6.98 2.37 -10.65
CA LEU A 51 -6.73 1.85 -9.31
C LEU A 51 -6.07 2.91 -8.42
N ILE A 52 -5.17 3.71 -8.97
CA ILE A 52 -4.59 4.89 -8.28
C ILE A 52 -5.72 5.86 -7.90
N SER A 53 -6.59 6.20 -8.84
CA SER A 53 -7.73 7.09 -8.61
C SER A 53 -8.68 6.56 -7.54
N PHE A 54 -8.99 5.26 -7.60
CA PHE A 54 -9.82 4.59 -6.60
C PHE A 54 -9.21 4.69 -5.19
N LEU A 55 -7.93 4.32 -5.03
CA LEU A 55 -7.27 4.37 -3.73
C LEU A 55 -7.09 5.80 -3.20
N CYS A 56 -6.84 6.77 -4.09
CA CYS A 56 -6.81 8.19 -3.73
C CYS A 56 -8.15 8.63 -3.12
N THR A 57 -9.26 8.21 -3.74
CA THR A 57 -10.61 8.47 -3.22
C THR A 57 -10.83 7.78 -1.87
N GLN A 58 -10.38 6.53 -1.71
CA GLN A 58 -10.48 5.84 -0.42
C GLN A 58 -9.71 6.58 0.69
N LEU A 59 -8.49 7.07 0.41
CA LEU A 59 -7.72 7.85 1.37
C LEU A 59 -8.41 9.17 1.72
N ALA A 60 -8.97 9.86 0.73
CA ALA A 60 -9.71 11.11 0.96
C ALA A 60 -10.92 10.90 1.89
N LEU A 61 -11.62 9.76 1.77
CA LEU A 61 -12.72 9.41 2.67
C LEU A 61 -12.24 9.15 4.11
N GLU A 62 -11.10 8.48 4.29
CA GLU A 62 -10.51 8.26 5.62
C GLU A 62 -10.01 9.57 6.25
N ILE A 63 -9.42 10.47 5.45
CA ILE A 63 -9.02 11.81 5.90
C ILE A 63 -10.24 12.62 6.34
N ALA A 64 -11.31 12.63 5.54
CA ALA A 64 -12.54 13.35 5.86
C ALA A 64 -13.26 12.81 7.12
N ALA A 65 -13.10 11.53 7.42
CA ALA A 65 -13.61 10.94 8.66
C ALA A 65 -12.85 11.44 9.91
N GLY A 66 -11.57 11.77 9.76
CA GLY A 66 -10.76 12.47 10.77
C GLY A 66 -10.31 11.63 11.97
N ASP A 67 -10.35 10.30 11.86
CA ASP A 67 -10.04 9.37 12.96
C ASP A 67 -8.85 8.44 12.71
N THR A 68 -8.31 8.39 11.49
CA THR A 68 -7.22 7.46 11.11
C THR A 68 -5.95 8.13 10.60
N TYR A 69 -6.06 9.16 9.77
CA TYR A 69 -4.93 9.88 9.18
C TYR A 69 -4.77 11.28 9.77
N PRO A 70 -3.53 11.78 9.93
CA PRO A 70 -3.28 13.11 10.50
C PRO A 70 -3.51 14.26 9.51
N MET A 71 -3.66 13.97 8.22
CA MET A 71 -3.91 14.99 7.20
C MET A 71 -5.26 15.65 7.46
N LEU A 72 -5.34 16.97 7.25
CA LEU A 72 -6.60 17.71 7.33
C LEU A 72 -7.32 17.77 5.97
N ASP A 73 -6.54 17.86 4.90
CA ASP A 73 -7.03 17.98 3.53
C ASP A 73 -6.72 16.72 2.70
N PRO A 74 -7.62 16.33 1.78
CA PRO A 74 -7.38 15.21 0.88
C PRO A 74 -6.23 15.50 -0.07
N LEU A 75 -5.52 14.43 -0.45
CA LEU A 75 -4.43 14.55 -1.42
C LEU A 75 -4.94 14.75 -2.85
N PRO A 76 -4.29 15.62 -3.65
CA PRO A 76 -4.48 15.63 -5.09
C PRO A 76 -4.08 14.28 -5.72
N LEU A 77 -4.76 13.90 -6.80
CA LEU A 77 -4.55 12.61 -7.45
C LEU A 77 -3.10 12.42 -7.93
N GLU A 78 -2.52 13.48 -8.48
CA GLU A 78 -1.14 13.52 -8.96
C GLU A 78 -0.11 13.31 -7.83
N ALA A 79 -0.45 13.64 -6.59
CA ALA A 79 0.41 13.45 -5.43
C ALA A 79 0.24 12.05 -4.81
N PHE A 80 -0.96 11.46 -4.90
CA PHE A 80 -1.26 10.18 -4.25
C PHE A 80 -0.40 9.03 -4.77
N GLY A 81 -0.28 8.87 -6.09
CA GLY A 81 0.53 7.80 -6.70
C GLY A 81 1.99 7.80 -6.22
N PRO A 82 2.71 8.93 -6.40
CA PRO A 82 4.06 9.10 -5.88
C PRO A 82 4.18 8.91 -4.37
N TYR A 83 3.18 9.35 -3.58
CA TYR A 83 3.18 9.18 -2.14
C TYR A 83 3.04 7.71 -1.71
N TRP A 84 1.97 7.05 -2.16
CA TRP A 84 1.56 5.72 -1.72
C TRP A 84 2.44 4.60 -2.29
N PHE A 85 2.91 4.77 -3.53
CA PHE A 85 3.74 3.78 -4.24
C PHE A 85 5.21 4.21 -4.34
N SER A 86 5.65 5.14 -3.48
CA SER A 86 7.02 5.71 -3.47
C SER A 86 8.15 4.69 -3.38
N THR A 87 7.95 3.61 -2.64
CA THR A 87 8.98 2.59 -2.39
C THR A 87 8.43 1.20 -2.62
N PHE A 88 7.34 0.89 -1.93
CA PHE A 88 6.67 -0.38 -2.02
C PHE A 88 5.24 -0.22 -1.54
N ALA A 89 4.30 -0.82 -2.24
CA ALA A 89 2.94 -0.99 -1.74
C ALA A 89 2.43 -2.37 -2.09
N ALA A 90 1.48 -2.85 -1.31
CA ALA A 90 0.73 -4.05 -1.61
C ALA A 90 -0.74 -3.69 -1.79
N ILE A 91 -1.42 -4.33 -2.74
CA ILE A 91 -2.86 -4.19 -2.92
C ILE A 91 -3.47 -5.59 -2.87
N MET A 92 -4.50 -5.77 -2.04
CA MET A 92 -5.28 -6.99 -2.01
C MET A 92 -6.46 -6.88 -2.97
N VAL A 93 -6.51 -7.76 -3.96
CA VAL A 93 -7.52 -7.79 -5.02
C VAL A 93 -8.30 -9.09 -4.95
N LEU A 94 -9.61 -9.04 -5.16
CA LEU A 94 -10.48 -10.19 -5.23
C LEU A 94 -10.15 -11.07 -6.44
N GLY A 95 -9.94 -12.37 -6.22
CA GLY A 95 -9.55 -13.34 -7.25
C GLY A 95 -8.27 -14.10 -6.92
N GLU A 96 -7.99 -15.13 -7.72
CA GLU A 96 -6.80 -15.98 -7.64
C GLU A 96 -6.01 -15.91 -8.95
N GLY A 97 -4.73 -16.32 -8.90
CA GLY A 97 -3.87 -16.36 -10.09
C GLY A 97 -3.57 -14.97 -10.68
N LEU A 98 -3.78 -13.90 -9.91
CA LEU A 98 -3.51 -12.54 -10.35
C LEU A 98 -2.02 -12.23 -10.29
N SER A 99 -1.56 -11.39 -11.22
CA SER A 99 -0.23 -10.80 -11.23
C SER A 99 -0.31 -9.29 -11.41
N VAL A 100 0.77 -8.58 -11.14
CA VAL A 100 0.86 -7.13 -11.31
C VAL A 100 0.70 -6.75 -12.78
N GLU A 101 1.34 -7.50 -13.67
CA GLU A 101 1.35 -7.27 -15.12
C GLU A 101 0.01 -7.61 -15.77
N GLY A 102 -0.77 -8.50 -15.13
CA GLY A 102 -2.09 -8.92 -15.61
C GLY A 102 -3.23 -8.00 -15.18
N LEU A 103 -2.97 -6.97 -14.37
CA LEU A 103 -4.00 -6.01 -13.98
C LEU A 103 -4.29 -5.05 -15.12
N GLY A 104 -5.56 -4.97 -15.51
CA GLY A 104 -6.10 -3.97 -16.42
C GLY A 104 -7.13 -3.08 -15.73
N GLU A 105 -8.04 -2.52 -16.53
CA GLU A 105 -9.19 -1.77 -16.04
C GLU A 105 -10.23 -2.70 -15.41
N GLU A 106 -10.68 -2.38 -14.21
CA GLU A 106 -11.57 -3.21 -13.40
C GLU A 106 -12.55 -2.34 -12.60
N LYS A 107 -13.62 -2.95 -12.06
CA LYS A 107 -14.50 -2.31 -11.09
C LYS A 107 -13.86 -2.33 -9.70
N TRP A 108 -12.98 -1.38 -9.41
CA TRP A 108 -12.16 -1.38 -8.19
C TRP A 108 -12.96 -1.31 -6.89
N GLU A 109 -14.16 -0.71 -6.90
CA GLU A 109 -15.08 -0.70 -5.76
C GLU A 109 -15.45 -2.12 -5.30
N GLU A 110 -15.49 -3.06 -6.24
CA GLU A 110 -15.83 -4.47 -6.00
C GLU A 110 -14.58 -5.33 -5.81
N LYS A 111 -13.53 -5.05 -6.60
CA LYS A 111 -12.31 -5.86 -6.72
C LYS A 111 -11.22 -5.50 -5.72
N CYS A 112 -10.98 -4.22 -5.43
CA CYS A 112 -9.93 -3.80 -4.51
C CYS A 112 -10.45 -3.91 -3.06
N LEU A 113 -9.79 -4.74 -2.26
CA LEU A 113 -10.16 -4.99 -0.86
C LEU A 113 -9.44 -4.05 0.11
N GLY A 114 -8.19 -3.70 -0.19
CA GLY A 114 -7.39 -2.81 0.63
C GLY A 114 -5.94 -2.74 0.16
N SER A 115 -5.15 -1.88 0.77
CA SER A 115 -3.75 -1.68 0.43
C SER A 115 -2.92 -1.32 1.67
N PHE A 116 -1.61 -1.54 1.61
CA PHE A 116 -0.67 -0.89 2.51
C PHE A 116 0.57 -0.44 1.74
N TYR A 117 1.30 0.53 2.28
CA TYR A 117 2.64 0.87 1.80
C TYR A 117 3.72 0.53 2.82
N VAL A 118 4.96 0.43 2.34
CA VAL A 118 6.16 0.34 3.19
C VAL A 118 7.19 1.34 2.65
N LYS A 119 7.61 2.27 3.51
CA LYS A 119 8.66 3.25 3.18
C LYS A 119 9.56 3.53 4.39
N PRO A 120 10.79 4.04 4.21
CA PRO A 120 11.59 4.52 5.34
C PRO A 120 10.87 5.62 6.10
N ASN A 121 10.87 5.55 7.44
CA ASN A 121 10.28 6.60 8.30
C ASN A 121 11.21 7.81 8.45
N TYR A 122 12.52 7.60 8.29
CA TYR A 122 13.56 8.61 8.41
C TYR A 122 14.57 8.50 7.27
N PRO A 123 15.19 9.61 6.85
CA PRO A 123 16.28 9.59 5.87
C PRO A 123 17.60 9.07 6.45
N GLY A 124 18.54 8.74 5.55
CA GLY A 124 19.93 8.43 5.88
C GLY A 124 20.07 7.22 6.81
N ARG A 125 20.87 7.36 7.88
CA ARG A 125 21.27 6.25 8.77
C ARG A 125 20.12 5.63 9.57
N SER A 126 18.96 6.27 9.62
CA SER A 126 17.76 5.76 10.30
C SER A 126 16.70 5.19 9.34
N SER A 127 17.04 5.04 8.05
CA SER A 127 16.13 4.51 7.02
C SER A 127 15.75 3.04 7.19
N HIS A 128 16.46 2.31 8.05
CA HIS A 128 16.10 0.94 8.45
C HIS A 128 14.84 0.87 9.33
N VAL A 129 14.38 1.99 9.90
CA VAL A 129 13.08 2.09 10.56
C VAL A 129 12.04 2.41 9.49
N CYS A 130 11.15 1.46 9.16
CA CYS A 130 10.08 1.71 8.22
C CYS A 130 8.83 2.29 8.87
N ASN A 131 8.01 2.88 8.02
CA ASN A 131 6.64 3.27 8.24
C ASN A 131 5.74 2.49 7.26
N GLY A 132 4.48 2.28 7.65
CA GLY A 132 3.45 1.80 6.75
C GLY A 132 2.11 2.42 7.09
N GLY A 133 1.36 2.77 6.05
CA GLY A 133 -0.04 3.16 6.13
C GLY A 133 -0.92 2.09 5.50
N PHE A 134 -2.16 1.95 5.99
CA PHE A 134 -3.10 0.92 5.56
C PHE A 134 -4.43 1.55 5.17
N LEU A 135 -5.00 1.08 4.06
CA LEU A 135 -6.36 1.39 3.63
C LEU A 135 -7.15 0.09 3.49
N VAL A 136 -8.41 0.11 3.92
CA VAL A 136 -9.36 -0.97 3.67
C VAL A 136 -10.57 -0.37 2.98
N ASN A 137 -11.00 -0.96 1.88
CA ASN A 137 -12.20 -0.52 1.18
C ASN A 137 -13.39 -0.58 2.15
N GLY A 138 -14.06 0.56 2.34
CA GLY A 138 -15.16 0.69 3.31
C GLY A 138 -16.29 -0.30 3.09
N LYS A 139 -16.54 -0.69 1.83
CA LYS A 139 -17.57 -1.70 1.45
C LYS A 139 -17.17 -3.14 1.76
N LYS A 140 -15.91 -3.39 2.15
CA LYS A 140 -15.31 -4.72 2.39
C LYS A 140 -14.81 -4.90 3.83
N ARG A 141 -15.32 -4.10 4.77
CA ARG A 141 -15.00 -4.21 6.21
C ARG A 141 -15.51 -5.53 6.79
N ASN A 142 -14.98 -5.90 7.96
CA ASN A 142 -15.32 -7.13 8.70
C ASN A 142 -14.97 -8.47 8.03
N LEU A 143 -14.39 -8.47 6.82
CA LEU A 143 -13.93 -9.67 6.09
C LEU A 143 -12.50 -10.13 6.46
N GLY A 144 -11.86 -9.47 7.44
CA GLY A 144 -10.50 -9.81 7.85
C GLY A 144 -9.38 -9.25 6.96
N VAL A 145 -9.71 -8.36 6.02
CA VAL A 145 -8.75 -7.74 5.07
C VAL A 145 -7.58 -7.09 5.81
N GLY A 146 -7.83 -6.20 6.76
CA GLY A 146 -6.76 -5.52 7.51
C GLY A 146 -5.83 -6.47 8.25
N LYS A 147 -6.37 -7.57 8.81
CA LYS A 147 -5.58 -8.61 9.46
C LYS A 147 -4.67 -9.35 8.48
N ALA A 148 -5.19 -9.68 7.29
CA ALA A 148 -4.40 -10.35 6.25
C ALA A 148 -3.32 -9.42 5.67
N LEU A 149 -3.64 -8.13 5.43
CA LEU A 149 -2.67 -7.11 5.04
C LEU A 149 -1.58 -6.92 6.10
N GLY A 150 -1.95 -6.85 7.38
CA GLY A 150 -1.00 -6.74 8.49
C GLY A 150 -0.04 -7.93 8.60
N LYS A 151 -0.53 -9.15 8.34
CA LYS A 151 0.33 -10.35 8.26
C LYS A 151 1.34 -10.24 7.12
N ALA A 152 0.88 -9.86 5.92
CA ALA A 152 1.78 -9.67 4.78
C ALA A 152 2.80 -8.55 5.04
N TYR A 153 2.39 -7.45 5.70
CA TYR A 153 3.30 -6.39 6.12
C TYR A 153 4.41 -6.91 7.05
N LEU A 154 4.06 -7.70 8.06
CA LEU A 154 5.04 -8.28 8.99
C LEU A 154 6.04 -9.22 8.30
N GLU A 155 5.62 -9.89 7.23
CA GLU A 155 6.49 -10.75 6.44
C GLU A 155 7.38 -9.96 5.47
N TRP A 156 6.82 -8.94 4.82
CA TRP A 156 7.46 -8.24 3.70
C TRP A 156 8.32 -7.05 4.15
N ALA A 157 7.87 -6.29 5.15
CA ALA A 157 8.59 -5.11 5.62
C ALA A 157 10.03 -5.40 6.09
N PRO A 158 10.31 -6.47 6.87
CA PRO A 158 11.69 -6.81 7.26
C PRO A 158 12.61 -7.04 6.07
N ARG A 159 12.10 -7.69 5.00
CA ARG A 159 12.86 -7.92 3.76
C ARG A 159 13.12 -6.63 3.00
N LEU A 160 12.23 -5.64 3.10
CA LEU A 160 12.42 -4.32 2.51
C LEU A 160 13.41 -3.47 3.30
N VAL A 161 13.49 -3.60 4.63
CA VAL A 161 14.36 -2.76 5.47
C VAL A 161 15.70 -3.37 5.84
N SER A 162 15.85 -4.70 5.79
CA SER A 162 17.10 -5.41 6.09
C SER A 162 18.28 -4.91 5.24
N PHE A 163 17.98 -4.34 4.07
CA PHE A 163 18.97 -3.78 3.14
C PHE A 163 19.48 -2.37 3.50
N TYR A 164 18.93 -1.71 4.52
CA TYR A 164 19.44 -0.41 5.01
C TYR A 164 20.44 -0.53 6.17
N ARG A 165 20.97 -1.73 6.43
CA ARG A 165 21.98 -2.00 7.48
C ARG A 165 23.44 -1.84 7.01
N GLY A 166 23.67 -1.28 5.82
CA GLY A 166 25.00 -1.02 5.26
C GLY A 166 25.60 0.31 5.72
#